data_AF-A0AA39HUP4-F1
#
_entry.id   AF-A0AA39HUP4-F1
#
_cell.length_a   1.000
_cell.length_b   1.000
_cell.length_c   1.000
_cell.angle_alpha   90.00
_cell.angle_beta   90.00
_cell.angle_gamma   90.00
#
_symmetry.space_group_name_H-M   'P 1'
#
loop_
_entity.id
_entity.type
_entity.pdbx_description
1 polymer ?
#
loop_
_entity_poly.entity_id
_entity_poly.type
_entity_poly.pdbx_seq_one_letter_code
_entity_poly.pdbx_strand_id
1 'polypeptide(L)'
;MDQDDNHLLVGLLYLLIVIITLPIHLIVLMVFISDKTFRQRDAYKLMIHIGVADFIQLLFHVYTAFVTISLNNIDAVLEKVSGGTLNAVWIAHVLMCLLLALNRLDVVGRFDILRRKYSKLFDWKIRLAVTRNIGFVKEAADYSIIQHCDATRSSHIFLGDACCPI
;
A
#
# COMPACT_ATOMS: atom_id res chain seq x y z
N MET A 1 -9.11 -29.91 -14.68
CA MET A 1 -9.06 -29.01 -13.51
C MET A 1 -9.06 -27.64 -14.13
N ASP A 2 -10.24 -27.03 -14.18
CA ASP A 2 -10.54 -25.97 -15.11
C ASP A 2 -9.91 -24.66 -14.62
N GLN A 3 -9.52 -23.80 -15.55
CA GLN A 3 -8.80 -22.56 -15.24
C GLN A 3 -9.61 -21.64 -14.30
N ASP A 4 -10.94 -21.73 -14.39
CA ASP A 4 -11.90 -20.99 -13.55
C ASP A 4 -11.83 -21.40 -12.07
N ASP A 5 -11.55 -22.68 -11.78
CA ASP A 5 -11.43 -23.19 -10.41
C ASP A 5 -10.25 -22.56 -9.68
N ASN A 6 -9.15 -22.30 -10.39
CA ASN A 6 -7.92 -21.75 -9.80
C ASN A 6 -8.08 -20.28 -9.41
N HIS A 7 -8.78 -19.49 -10.21
CA HIS A 7 -9.02 -18.08 -9.91
C HIS A 7 -9.93 -17.91 -8.69
N LEU A 8 -10.98 -18.74 -8.60
CA LEU A 8 -11.86 -18.78 -7.43
C LEU A 8 -11.12 -19.23 -6.16
N LEU A 9 -10.30 -20.29 -6.25
CA LEU A 9 -9.50 -20.78 -5.14
C LEU A 9 -8.54 -19.70 -4.60
N VAL A 10 -7.81 -19.04 -5.49
CA VAL A 10 -6.84 -18.00 -5.12
C VAL A 10 -7.55 -16.80 -4.50
N GLY A 11 -8.65 -16.34 -5.09
CA GLY A 11 -9.46 -15.25 -4.55
C GLY A 11 -10.01 -15.55 -3.15
N LEU A 12 -10.52 -16.77 -2.95
CA LEU A 12 -11.04 -17.23 -1.66
C LEU A 12 -9.96 -17.29 -0.59
N LEU A 13 -8.77 -17.80 -0.92
CA LEU A 13 -7.63 -17.86 0.00
C LEU A 13 -7.20 -16.47 0.45
N TYR A 14 -7.09 -15.52 -0.48
CA TYR A 14 -6.78 -14.12 -0.12
C TYR A 14 -7.85 -13.50 0.77
N LEU A 15 -9.13 -13.72 0.45
CA LEU A 15 -10.24 -13.23 1.27
C LEU A 15 -10.19 -13.80 2.69
N LEU A 16 -9.94 -15.09 2.82
CA LEU A 16 -9.86 -15.79 4.11
C LEU A 16 -8.69 -15.29 4.97
N ILE A 17 -7.52 -15.13 4.36
CA ILE A 17 -6.34 -14.56 5.04
C ILE A 17 -6.68 -13.18 5.59
N VAL A 18 -7.27 -12.31 4.76
CA VAL A 18 -7.57 -10.92 5.15
C VAL A 18 -8.64 -10.86 6.23
N ILE A 19 -9.70 -11.67 6.14
CA ILE A 19 -10.75 -11.73 7.18
C ILE A 19 -10.18 -12.11 8.54
N ILE A 20 -9.18 -12.99 8.59
CA ILE A 20 -8.52 -13.40 9.84
C ILE A 20 -7.54 -12.34 10.32
N THR A 21 -6.71 -11.78 9.44
CA THR A 21 -5.63 -10.85 9.84
C THR A 21 -6.11 -9.43 10.13
N LEU A 22 -7.13 -8.94 9.42
CA LEU A 22 -7.66 -7.58 9.61
C LEU A 22 -8.15 -7.29 11.04
N PRO A 23 -8.97 -8.13 11.70
CA PRO A 23 -9.39 -7.88 13.08
C PRO A 23 -8.23 -7.93 14.07
N ILE A 24 -7.24 -8.81 13.84
CA ILE A 24 -6.05 -8.90 14.68
C ILE A 24 -5.25 -7.59 14.58
N HIS A 25 -5.00 -7.09 13.38
CA HIS A 25 -4.30 -5.82 13.16
C HIS A 25 -5.05 -4.63 13.76
N LEU A 26 -6.39 -4.60 13.67
CA LEU A 26 -7.20 -3.56 14.31
C LEU A 26 -7.09 -3.58 15.84
N ILE A 27 -7.13 -4.76 16.46
CA ILE A 27 -6.96 -4.89 17.92
C ILE A 27 -5.57 -4.39 18.33
N VAL A 28 -4.53 -4.81 17.62
CA VAL A 28 -3.15 -4.40 17.89
C VAL A 28 -3.01 -2.88 17.74
N LEU A 29 -3.57 -2.28 16.70
CA LEU A 29 -3.54 -0.84 16.50
C LEU A 29 -4.33 -0.08 17.59
N MET A 30 -5.48 -0.61 18.01
CA MET A 30 -6.29 -0.05 19.11
C MET A 30 -5.53 -0.07 20.44
N VAL A 31 -4.85 -1.18 20.76
CA VAL A 31 -3.98 -1.29 21.93
C VAL A 31 -2.86 -0.25 21.84
N PHE A 32 -2.25 -0.10 20.67
CA PHE A 32 -1.18 0.87 20.48
C PHE A 32 -1.63 2.34 20.54
N ILE A 33 -2.88 2.65 20.21
CA ILE A 33 -3.41 4.00 20.32
C ILE A 33 -3.90 4.29 21.74
N SER A 34 -4.50 3.31 22.41
CA SER A 34 -5.12 3.51 23.73
C SER A 34 -4.10 3.75 24.85
N ASP A 35 -2.91 3.14 24.74
CA ASP A 35 -1.92 3.17 25.81
C ASP A 35 -1.03 4.43 25.74
N LYS A 36 -1.43 5.47 26.48
CA LYS A 36 -0.74 6.77 26.50
C LYS A 36 0.67 6.69 27.12
N THR A 37 0.91 5.71 27.98
CA THR A 37 2.15 5.54 28.76
C THR A 37 3.35 5.22 27.88
N PHE A 38 3.14 4.52 26.75
CA PHE A 38 4.22 4.07 25.86
C PHE A 38 4.53 5.04 24.71
N ARG A 39 3.71 6.08 24.52
CA ARG A 39 3.81 7.04 23.41
C ARG A 39 5.08 7.91 23.43
N GLN A 40 5.80 7.92 24.54
CA GLN A 40 7.07 8.65 24.71
C GLN A 40 8.28 7.94 24.09
N ARG A 41 8.18 6.65 23.75
CA ARG A 41 9.29 5.89 23.14
C ARG A 41 9.20 5.96 21.61
N ASP A 42 10.30 6.29 20.93
CA ASP A 42 10.33 6.36 19.47
C ASP A 42 10.06 5.00 18.79
N ALA A 43 10.46 3.91 19.44
CA ALA A 43 10.12 2.53 19.08
C ALA A 43 8.61 2.31 18.91
N TYR A 44 7.82 2.96 19.75
CA TYR A 44 6.37 2.79 19.77
C TYR A 44 5.71 3.58 18.64
N LYS A 45 6.22 4.78 18.34
CA LYS A 45 5.80 5.56 17.16
C LYS A 45 6.09 4.79 15.87
N LEU A 46 7.25 4.12 15.78
CA LEU A 46 7.60 3.21 14.68
C LEU A 46 6.57 2.09 14.54
N MET A 47 6.23 1.43 15.64
CA MET A 47 5.29 0.32 15.65
C MET A 47 3.88 0.72 15.20
N ILE A 48 3.42 1.93 15.56
CA ILE A 48 2.16 2.50 15.06
C ILE A 48 2.22 2.73 13.54
N HIS A 49 3.31 3.29 13.01
CA HIS A 49 3.43 3.52 11.57
C HIS A 49 3.45 2.22 10.77
N ILE A 50 4.13 1.19 11.30
CA ILE A 50 4.11 -0.16 10.73
C ILE A 50 2.67 -0.71 10.72
N GLY A 51 1.96 -0.63 11.85
CA GLY A 51 0.58 -1.10 11.94
C GLY A 51 -0.39 -0.39 11.00
N VAL A 52 -0.24 0.93 10.80
CA VAL A 52 -1.05 1.70 9.84
C VAL A 52 -0.71 1.32 8.40
N ALA A 53 0.57 1.13 8.07
CA ALA A 53 0.99 0.71 6.74
C ALA A 53 0.45 -0.68 6.39
N ASP A 54 0.51 -1.62 7.34
CA ASP A 54 -0.05 -2.96 7.19
C ASP A 54 -1.58 -2.91 7.00
N PHE A 55 -2.27 -2.06 7.75
CA PHE A 55 -3.72 -1.88 7.58
C PHE A 55 -4.06 -1.37 6.17
N ILE A 56 -3.32 -0.39 5.64
CA ILE A 56 -3.49 0.09 4.26
C ILE A 56 -3.22 -1.03 3.26
N GLN A 57 -2.17 -1.83 3.46
CA GLN A 57 -1.85 -2.97 2.60
C GLN A 57 -2.97 -4.02 2.61
N LEU A 58 -3.53 -4.33 3.78
CA LEU A 58 -4.67 -5.22 3.96
C LEU A 58 -5.90 -4.74 3.18
N LEU A 59 -6.17 -3.44 3.13
CA LEU A 59 -7.27 -2.89 2.33
C LEU A 59 -7.08 -3.13 0.82
N PHE A 60 -5.85 -2.98 0.31
CA PHE A 60 -5.55 -3.31 -1.08
C PHE A 60 -5.68 -4.82 -1.35
N HIS A 61 -5.35 -5.69 -0.39
CA HIS A 61 -5.59 -7.13 -0.52
C HIS A 61 -7.08 -7.49 -0.54
N VAL A 62 -7.94 -6.81 0.24
CA VAL A 62 -9.40 -6.98 0.14
C VAL A 62 -9.86 -6.63 -1.28
N TYR A 63 -9.39 -5.50 -1.79
CA TYR A 63 -9.70 -5.06 -3.14
C TYR A 63 -9.30 -6.14 -4.15
N THR A 64 -8.03 -6.54 -4.19
CA THR A 64 -7.51 -7.55 -5.13
C THR A 64 -8.24 -8.90 -5.02
N ALA A 65 -8.61 -9.34 -3.81
CA ALA A 65 -9.39 -10.56 -3.62
C ALA A 65 -10.78 -10.45 -4.29
N PHE A 66 -11.46 -9.32 -4.11
CA PHE A 66 -12.77 -9.08 -4.73
C PHE A 66 -12.68 -9.03 -6.27
N VAL A 67 -11.63 -8.41 -6.80
CA VAL A 67 -11.34 -8.40 -8.25
C VAL A 67 -11.18 -9.81 -8.78
N THR A 68 -10.35 -10.61 -8.10
CA THR A 68 -9.99 -11.97 -8.52
C THR A 68 -11.21 -12.89 -8.54
N ILE A 69 -12.12 -12.76 -7.56
CA ILE A 69 -13.36 -13.55 -7.49
C ILE A 69 -14.38 -13.10 -8.53
N SER A 70 -14.53 -11.78 -8.73
CA SER A 70 -15.59 -11.25 -9.59
C SER A 70 -15.31 -11.43 -11.08
N LEU A 71 -14.10 -11.85 -11.47
CA LEU A 71 -13.64 -11.96 -12.88
C LEU A 71 -13.95 -10.70 -13.70
N ASN A 72 -14.11 -9.56 -13.02
CA ASN A 72 -14.46 -8.31 -13.67
C ASN A 72 -13.22 -7.81 -14.40
N ASN A 73 -13.40 -7.41 -15.67
CA ASN A 73 -12.39 -6.67 -16.41
C ASN A 73 -12.21 -5.31 -15.73
N ILE A 74 -11.25 -5.22 -14.83
CA ILE A 74 -10.88 -3.96 -14.21
C ILE A 74 -10.05 -3.16 -15.20
N ASP A 75 -10.24 -1.85 -15.18
CA ASP A 75 -9.36 -0.92 -15.89
C ASP A 75 -7.91 -1.25 -15.56
N ALA A 76 -7.12 -1.56 -16.59
CA ALA A 76 -5.72 -1.95 -16.48
C ALA A 76 -4.85 -0.94 -15.68
N VAL A 77 -5.35 0.28 -15.50
CA VAL A 77 -4.77 1.33 -14.67
C VAL A 77 -4.85 0.98 -13.18
N LEU A 78 -6.02 0.56 -12.68
CA LEU A 78 -6.24 0.24 -11.26
C LEU A 78 -5.44 -0.98 -10.82
N GLU A 79 -5.27 -1.96 -11.70
CA GLU A 79 -4.43 -3.13 -11.43
C GLU A 79 -2.95 -2.73 -11.27
N LYS A 80 -2.44 -1.89 -12.19
CA LYS A 80 -1.05 -1.40 -12.12
C LYS A 80 -0.80 -0.54 -10.88
N VAL A 81 -1.75 0.33 -10.52
CA VAL A 81 -1.64 1.21 -9.35
C VAL A 81 -1.66 0.38 -8.07
N SER A 82 -2.62 -0.53 -7.92
CA SER A 82 -2.72 -1.37 -6.73
C SER A 82 -1.48 -2.25 -6.54
N GLY A 83 -0.99 -2.90 -7.59
CA GLY A 83 0.26 -3.68 -7.54
C GLY A 83 1.49 -2.83 -7.21
N GLY A 84 1.61 -1.65 -7.81
CA GLY A 84 2.71 -0.71 -7.54
C GLY A 84 2.72 -0.22 -6.09
N THR A 85 1.57 0.18 -5.55
CA THR A 85 1.43 0.63 -4.17
C THR A 85 1.74 -0.51 -3.19
N LEU A 86 1.25 -1.72 -3.46
CA LEU A 86 1.45 -2.87 -2.58
C LEU A 86 2.94 -3.24 -2.48
N ASN A 87 3.66 -3.22 -3.60
CA ASN A 87 5.11 -3.42 -3.62
C ASN A 87 5.88 -2.28 -2.91
N ALA A 88 5.45 -1.02 -3.09
CA ALA A 88 6.07 0.12 -2.43
C ALA A 88 5.91 0.06 -0.89
N VAL A 89 4.73 -0.33 -0.42
CA VAL A 89 4.44 -0.51 1.01
C VAL A 89 5.27 -1.66 1.59
N TRP A 90 5.39 -2.79 0.87
CA TRP A 90 6.24 -3.91 1.29
C TRP A 90 7.70 -3.50 1.55
N ILE A 91 8.30 -2.78 0.60
CA ILE A 91 9.69 -2.31 0.76
C ILE A 91 9.82 -1.32 1.92
N ALA A 92 8.82 -0.44 2.10
CA ALA A 92 8.80 0.48 3.24
C ALA A 92 8.68 -0.28 4.57
N HIS A 93 7.87 -1.35 4.63
CA HIS A 93 7.70 -2.19 5.81
C HIS A 93 9.03 -2.85 6.23
N VAL A 94 9.78 -3.42 5.29
CA VAL A 94 11.11 -4.01 5.57
C VAL A 94 12.06 -2.97 6.18
N LEU A 95 12.08 -1.75 5.63
CA LEU A 95 12.90 -0.68 6.17
C LEU A 95 12.47 -0.29 7.59
N MET A 96 11.17 -0.17 7.87
CA MET A 96 10.68 0.14 9.21
C MET A 96 11.00 -0.96 10.24
N CYS A 97 10.92 -2.23 9.84
CA CYS A 97 11.33 -3.36 10.67
C CYS A 97 12.84 -3.32 10.98
N LEU A 98 13.68 -2.96 10.00
CA LEU A 98 15.10 -2.74 10.24
C LEU A 98 15.36 -1.58 11.21
N LEU A 99 14.63 -0.46 11.07
CA LEU A 99 14.72 0.66 12.00
C LEU A 99 14.33 0.23 13.43
N LEU A 100 13.29 -0.60 13.57
CA LEU A 100 12.86 -1.13 14.87
C LEU A 100 13.92 -2.06 15.49
N ALA A 101 14.55 -2.92 14.69
CA ALA A 101 15.65 -3.78 15.13
C ALA A 101 16.84 -2.95 15.63
N LEU A 102 17.19 -1.88 14.91
CA LEU A 102 18.28 -0.98 15.31
C LEU A 102 17.92 -0.15 16.55
N ASN A 103 16.66 0.24 16.72
CA ASN A 103 16.19 0.84 17.96
C ASN A 103 16.36 -0.12 19.16
N ARG A 104 16.16 -1.43 18.99
CA ARG A 104 16.42 -2.41 20.06
C ARG A 104 17.93 -2.61 20.29
N LEU A 105 18.73 -2.58 19.24
CA LEU A 105 20.19 -2.68 19.34
C LEU A 105 20.79 -1.46 20.06
N ASP A 106 20.26 -0.26 19.84
CA ASP A 106 20.70 0.96 20.53
C ASP A 106 20.52 0.86 22.05
N VAL A 107 19.37 0.33 22.49
CA VAL A 107 19.07 0.14 23.92
C VAL A 107 20.06 -0.84 24.60
N VAL A 108 20.52 -1.85 23.87
CA VAL A 108 21.44 -2.88 24.40
C VAL A 108 22.91 -2.43 24.28
N GLY A 109 23.29 -1.83 23.16
CA GLY A 109 24.68 -1.53 22.80
C GLY A 109 25.18 -0.13 23.21
N ARG A 110 24.30 0.77 23.67
CA ARG A 110 24.62 2.19 23.98
C ARG A 110 25.38 2.91 22.85
N PHE A 111 24.91 2.77 21.61
CA PHE A 111 25.55 3.41 20.46
C PHE A 111 25.04 4.86 20.25
N ASP A 112 25.52 5.80 21.06
CA ASP A 112 25.06 7.21 21.06
C ASP A 112 25.17 7.94 19.70
N ILE A 113 26.09 7.51 18.84
CA ILE A 113 26.30 8.08 17.49
C ILE A 113 25.19 7.64 16.52
N LEU A 114 24.71 6.40 16.62
CA LEU A 114 23.64 5.89 15.77
C LEU A 114 22.32 6.61 16.08
N ARG A 115 22.04 6.86 17.36
CA ARG A 115 20.84 7.54 17.85
C ARG A 115 20.59 8.92 17.22
N ARG A 116 21.63 9.78 17.17
CA ARG A 116 21.52 11.14 16.62
C ARG A 116 21.34 11.16 15.10
N LYS A 117 22.00 10.25 14.38
CA LYS A 117 21.86 10.13 12.93
C LYS A 117 20.48 9.56 12.57
N TYR A 118 19.99 8.61 13.37
CA TYR A 118 18.67 7.97 13.19
C TYR A 118 17.51 8.93 13.34
N SER A 119 17.43 9.74 14.40
CA SER A 119 16.31 10.66 14.62
C SER A 119 16.10 11.65 13.46
N LYS A 120 17.18 12.20 12.89
CA LYS A 120 17.10 13.12 11.75
C LYS A 120 16.76 12.42 10.44
N LEU A 121 17.30 11.20 10.24
CA LEU A 121 16.95 10.37 9.09
C LEU A 121 15.50 9.88 9.17
N PHE A 122 15.01 9.60 10.37
CA PHE A 122 13.66 9.11 10.68
C PHE A 122 12.60 10.16 10.34
N ASP A 123 12.75 11.38 10.85
CA ASP A 123 11.81 12.46 10.55
C ASP A 123 11.79 12.82 9.07
N TRP A 124 12.96 12.87 8.43
CA TRP A 124 13.04 13.17 7.01
C TRP A 124 12.50 12.02 6.15
N LYS A 125 12.84 10.76 6.44
CA LYS A 125 12.41 9.60 5.64
C LYS A 125 10.98 9.15 5.90
N ILE A 126 10.42 9.33 7.10
CA ILE A 126 8.98 9.11 7.33
C ILE A 126 8.18 10.16 6.58
N ARG A 127 8.56 11.44 6.68
CA ARG A 127 7.94 12.48 5.87
C ARG A 127 8.07 12.15 4.39
N LEU A 128 9.26 11.75 3.93
CA LEU A 128 9.47 11.36 2.53
C LEU A 128 8.64 10.13 2.13
N ALA A 129 8.54 9.09 2.96
CA ALA A 129 7.78 7.87 2.64
C ALA A 129 6.26 8.11 2.63
N VAL A 130 5.77 8.96 3.51
CA VAL A 130 4.36 9.40 3.53
C VAL A 130 4.08 10.32 2.35
N THR A 131 4.92 11.33 2.10
CA THR A 131 4.78 12.23 0.94
C THR A 131 4.96 11.50 -0.38
N ARG A 132 5.79 10.45 -0.45
CA ARG A 132 5.98 9.65 -1.66
C ARG A 132 4.85 8.65 -1.87
N ASN A 133 4.24 8.08 -0.83
CA ASN A 133 3.01 7.28 -0.99
C ASN A 133 1.82 8.16 -1.41
N ILE A 134 1.65 9.34 -0.81
CA ILE A 134 0.61 10.31 -1.22
C ILE A 134 0.90 10.87 -2.61
N GLY A 135 2.16 11.13 -2.93
CA GLY A 135 2.62 11.59 -4.25
C GLY A 135 2.43 10.52 -5.33
N PHE A 136 2.71 9.25 -5.04
CA PHE A 136 2.45 8.14 -5.97
C PHE A 136 0.96 7.93 -6.20
N VAL A 137 0.12 8.12 -5.17
CA VAL A 137 -1.35 8.13 -5.32
C VAL A 137 -1.83 9.31 -6.15
N LYS A 138 -1.24 10.50 -5.95
CA LYS A 138 -1.55 11.69 -6.77
C LYS A 138 -1.13 11.53 -8.22
N GLU A 139 0.06 11.01 -8.45
CA GLU A 139 0.61 10.80 -9.80
C GLU A 139 -0.11 9.66 -10.52
N ALA A 140 -0.54 8.62 -9.79
CA ALA A 140 -1.45 7.60 -10.29
C ALA A 140 -2.85 8.17 -10.64
N ALA A 141 -3.36 9.13 -9.87
CA ALA A 141 -4.62 9.81 -10.16
C ALA A 141 -4.51 10.82 -11.32
N ASP A 142 -3.35 11.47 -11.50
CA ASP A 142 -3.10 12.35 -12.64
C ASP A 142 -2.94 11.53 -13.95
N TYR A 143 -2.32 10.34 -13.88
CA TYR A 143 -2.27 9.42 -15.02
C TYR A 143 -3.66 8.89 -15.41
N SER A 144 -4.57 8.64 -14.45
CA SER A 144 -5.93 8.18 -14.78
C SER A 144 -6.78 9.27 -15.46
N ILE A 145 -6.59 10.55 -15.12
CA ILE A 145 -7.25 11.68 -15.81
C ILE A 145 -6.73 11.85 -17.24
N ILE A 146 -5.42 11.72 -17.45
CA ILE A 146 -4.82 11.83 -18.80
C ILE A 146 -5.29 10.68 -19.70
N GLN A 147 -5.41 9.47 -19.16
CA GLN A 147 -5.83 8.29 -19.93
C GLN A 147 -7.35 8.26 -20.20
N HIS A 148 -8.18 8.79 -19.30
CA HIS A 148 -9.61 9.00 -19.58
C HIS A 148 -9.80 10.03 -20.71
N CYS A 149 -8.92 11.04 -20.79
CA CYS A 149 -8.89 11.99 -21.90
C CYS A 149 -8.48 11.32 -23.23
N ASP A 150 -7.53 10.38 -23.22
CA ASP A 150 -7.09 9.63 -24.42
C ASP A 150 -8.12 8.59 -24.89
N ALA A 151 -8.84 7.92 -23.98
CA ALA A 151 -9.93 7.00 -24.32
C ALA A 151 -11.14 7.74 -24.95
N THR A 152 -11.40 8.97 -24.50
CA THR A 152 -12.43 9.85 -25.09
C THR A 152 -11.96 10.41 -26.43
N ARG A 153 -10.66 10.66 -26.62
CA ARG A 153 -10.09 11.07 -27.90
C ARG A 153 -10.12 9.95 -28.95
N SER A 154 -9.88 8.70 -28.56
CA SER A 154 -9.92 7.55 -29.49
C SER A 154 -11.34 7.25 -29.99
N SER A 155 -12.37 7.46 -29.17
CA SER A 155 -13.78 7.34 -29.57
C SER A 155 -14.28 8.49 -30.47
N HIS A 156 -13.69 9.69 -30.36
CA HIS A 156 -13.94 10.78 -31.29
C HIS A 156 -13.17 10.66 -32.62
N ILE A 157 -12.01 9.99 -32.64
CA ILE A 157 -11.28 9.70 -33.88
C ILE A 157 -12.01 8.59 -34.67
N PHE A 158 -12.57 7.57 -34.00
CA PHE A 158 -13.35 6.53 -34.68
C PHE A 158 -14.73 6.97 -35.19
N LEU A 159 -15.29 8.09 -34.73
CA LEU A 159 -16.50 8.70 -35.31
C LEU A 159 -16.22 9.75 -36.38
N GLY A 160 -14.95 10.08 -36.64
CA GLY A 160 -14.52 11.07 -37.65
C GLY A 160 -14.29 10.52 -39.06
N ASP A 161 -14.15 9.20 -39.22
CA ASP A 161 -13.73 8.58 -40.50
C ASP A 161 -14.90 7.96 -41.31
N ALA A 162 -16.15 8.32 -41.01
CA ALA A 162 -17.32 7.93 -41.81
C ALA A 162 -17.61 8.86 -43.02
N CYS A 163 -16.62 9.59 -43.52
CA CYS A 163 -16.76 10.44 -44.70
C CYS A 163 -15.53 10.34 -45.62
N CYS A 164 -15.54 9.37 -46.55
CA CYS A 164 -15.52 9.70 -47.98
C CYS A 164 -15.72 8.45 -48.88
N PRO A 165 -16.32 8.63 -50.06
CA PRO A 165 -16.76 7.57 -50.97
C PRO A 165 -15.65 7.20 -51.98
N ILE A 166 -15.69 5.96 -52.48
CA ILE A 166 -15.66 5.52 -53.89
C ILE A 166 -16.09 4.05 -53.91
#